data_AF-A0A1V3LAJ0-F1
#
_entry.id   AF-A0A1V3LAJ0-F1
#
_cell.length_a   1.000
_cell.length_b   1.000
_cell.length_c   1.000
_cell.angle_alpha   90.00
_cell.angle_beta   90.00
_cell.angle_gamma   90.00
#
_symmetry.space_group_name_H-M   'P 1'
#
loop_
_entity.id
_entity.type
_entity.pdbx_description
1 polymer ?
#
loop_
_entity_poly.entity_id
_entity_poly.type
_entity_poly.pdbx_seq_one_letter_code
_entity_poly.pdbx_strand_id
1 'polypeptide(L)'
;MKKIAISLLIVLVAIFAFFYIQLQQAKTQLTEQLAQHNIQVKSLEFNLIPQPYFSIEQLNYHGISLKQIEGKLAFLPLIIGEPKLEQLTINQVKLSEYSLNSAKITLVFSDFFLKKLLAKSIPFNGQNRIAIELEKPIYGKNTTFDFSFNKANIDLRQDQESLIQIDNAKLNDQTLGYIEVHADFFKTQKALIAYIKPACSTDCLAVLKFNSLGEKSAVKFSGKNFPMERLLTLLSFPNTMTGTTDFNIQLAFSNAELIQGKFDFNARDGELLGLNLLDLATQYFPINYNDELLQGKSMNTAYQSFSSSLNLENNLFTVNKISLKTPALLGEGNGAIDLHTMQCDINLNLSAANEKYQNLKLPIRFFGSCYSPQYKLEINKNFRKQLKDLIKEKLK
;
A
#
# COMPACT_ATOMS: atom_id res chain seq x y z
N MET A 1 28.23 51.35 25.21
CA MET A 1 27.92 50.41 24.10
C MET A 1 29.04 49.39 23.81
N LYS A 2 30.32 49.78 23.67
CA LYS A 2 31.43 48.81 23.39
C LYS A 2 31.60 47.66 24.41
N LYS A 3 31.47 47.92 25.73
CA LYS A 3 31.57 46.87 26.77
C LYS A 3 30.44 45.84 26.72
N ILE A 4 29.22 46.28 26.39
CA ILE A 4 28.04 45.41 26.24
C ILE A 4 28.23 44.54 24.99
N ALA A 5 28.70 45.10 23.87
CA ALA A 5 28.97 44.35 22.65
C ALA A 5 30.07 43.28 22.83
N ILE A 6 31.15 43.59 23.56
CA ILE A 6 32.23 42.64 23.86
C ILE A 6 31.73 41.52 24.78
N SER A 7 30.96 41.85 25.81
CA SER A 7 30.35 40.84 26.69
C SER A 7 29.40 39.92 25.92
N LEU A 8 28.61 40.46 24.99
CA LEU A 8 27.67 39.69 24.17
C LEU A 8 28.39 38.79 23.16
N LEU A 9 29.50 39.25 22.59
CA LEU A 9 30.36 38.47 21.71
C LEU A 9 31.01 37.29 22.45
N ILE A 10 31.50 37.50 23.67
CA ILE A 10 32.09 36.43 24.50
C ILE A 10 31.05 35.35 24.81
N VAL A 11 29.83 35.75 25.17
CA VAL A 11 28.72 34.82 25.42
C VAL A 11 28.36 34.05 24.13
N LEU A 12 28.29 34.73 22.98
CA LEU A 12 28.08 34.08 21.68
C LEU A 12 29.17 33.06 21.37
N VAL A 13 30.45 33.42 21.51
CA VAL A 13 31.58 32.51 21.26
C VAL A 13 31.54 31.32 22.22
N ALA A 14 31.23 31.53 23.50
CA ALA A 14 31.09 30.45 24.47
C ALA A 14 29.94 29.50 24.11
N ILE A 15 28.80 30.04 23.67
CA ILE A 15 27.67 29.24 23.17
C ILE A 15 28.08 28.44 21.93
N PHE A 16 28.75 29.06 20.95
CA PHE A 16 29.23 28.38 19.75
C PHE A 16 30.27 27.29 20.06
N ALA A 17 31.22 27.55 20.97
CA ALA A 17 32.21 26.59 21.39
C ALA A 17 31.58 25.40 22.14
N PHE A 18 30.67 25.68 23.08
CA PHE A 18 29.92 24.65 23.79
C PHE A 18 29.10 23.80 22.80
N PHE A 19 28.46 24.43 21.83
CA PHE A 19 27.66 23.73 20.82
C PHE A 19 28.52 22.87 19.88
N TYR A 20 29.70 23.36 19.49
CA TYR A 20 30.66 22.58 18.72
C TYR A 20 31.11 21.33 19.48
N ILE A 21 31.37 21.45 20.80
CA ILE A 21 31.70 20.31 21.66
C ILE A 21 30.56 19.27 21.65
N GLN A 22 29.30 19.70 21.80
CA GLN A 22 28.15 18.81 21.77
C GLN A 22 27.98 18.09 20.42
N LEU A 23 28.24 18.80 19.32
CA LEU A 23 28.23 18.20 17.98
C LEU A 23 29.30 17.11 17.82
N GLN A 24 30.50 17.33 18.38
CA GLN A 24 31.56 16.32 18.38
C GLN A 24 31.20 15.11 19.25
N GLN A 25 30.55 15.31 20.39
CA GLN A 25 30.07 14.19 21.21
C GLN A 25 29.02 13.35 20.48
N ALA A 26 28.07 13.98 19.78
CA ALA A 26 27.10 13.29 18.94
C ALA A 26 27.78 12.51 17.80
N LYS A 27 28.83 13.08 17.19
CA LYS A 27 29.65 12.40 16.17
C LYS A 27 30.33 11.16 16.73
N THR A 28 31.01 11.27 17.87
CA THR A 28 31.67 10.14 18.53
C THR A 28 30.67 9.04 18.85
N GLN A 29 29.52 9.40 19.42
CA GLN A 29 28.45 8.46 19.75
C GLN A 29 27.96 7.69 18.52
N LEU A 30 27.66 8.38 17.41
CA LEU A 30 27.22 7.71 16.18
C LEU A 30 28.32 6.83 15.58
N THR A 31 29.58 7.29 15.61
CA THR A 31 30.74 6.54 15.11
C THR A 31 30.93 5.24 15.88
N GLU A 32 30.86 5.30 17.22
CA GLU A 32 30.96 4.13 18.08
C GLU A 32 29.83 3.13 17.82
N GLN A 33 28.60 3.62 17.65
CA GLN A 33 27.47 2.76 17.32
C GLN A 33 27.65 2.06 15.96
N LEU A 34 28.09 2.78 14.93
CA LEU A 34 28.35 2.18 13.62
C LEU A 34 29.47 1.12 13.70
N ALA A 35 30.55 1.41 14.42
CA ALA A 35 31.67 0.50 14.61
C ALA A 35 31.26 -0.77 15.38
N GLN A 36 30.47 -0.65 16.44
CA GLN A 36 29.94 -1.79 17.21
C GLN A 36 29.10 -2.76 16.36
N HIS A 37 28.47 -2.25 15.30
CA HIS A 37 27.65 -3.03 14.38
C HIS A 37 28.38 -3.43 13.09
N ASN A 38 29.72 -3.32 13.04
CA ASN A 38 30.57 -3.62 11.89
C ASN A 38 30.16 -2.87 10.61
N ILE A 39 29.63 -1.66 10.74
CA ILE A 39 29.22 -0.83 9.62
C ILE A 39 30.40 0.06 9.23
N GLN A 40 31.00 -0.21 8.07
CA GLN A 40 32.07 0.62 7.51
C GLN A 40 31.49 1.82 6.77
N VAL A 41 31.96 3.02 7.12
CA VAL A 41 31.50 4.28 6.54
C VAL A 41 32.67 5.00 5.86
N LYS A 42 32.47 5.47 4.61
CA LYS A 42 33.52 6.20 3.87
C LYS A 42 33.76 7.60 4.43
N SER A 43 32.69 8.33 4.71
CA SER A 43 32.72 9.66 5.30
C SER A 43 31.52 9.84 6.23
N LEU A 44 31.77 10.43 7.40
CA LEU A 44 30.75 10.88 8.34
C LEU A 44 31.01 12.34 8.68
N GLU A 45 30.17 13.20 8.12
CA GLU A 45 30.26 14.65 8.28
C GLU A 45 29.14 15.13 9.20
N PHE A 46 29.44 16.12 10.03
CA PHE A 46 28.47 16.81 10.87
C PHE A 46 28.57 18.30 10.59
N ASN A 47 27.43 18.92 10.31
CA ASN A 47 27.32 20.32 9.96
C ASN A 47 26.20 20.98 10.78
N LEU A 48 26.23 22.31 10.84
CA LEU A 48 25.46 23.08 11.80
C LEU A 48 24.33 23.92 11.18
N ILE A 49 24.49 24.33 9.93
CA ILE A 49 23.69 25.38 9.28
C ILE A 49 22.91 24.76 8.12
N PRO A 50 21.61 25.07 7.95
CA PRO A 50 20.77 25.95 8.80
C PRO A 50 20.28 25.29 10.09
N GLN A 51 20.41 23.97 10.22
CA GLN A 51 20.14 23.20 11.42
C GLN A 51 21.17 22.07 11.56
N PRO A 52 21.41 21.52 12.75
CA PRO A 52 22.39 20.46 12.93
C PRO A 52 22.02 19.20 12.14
N TYR A 53 22.95 18.67 11.37
CA TYR A 53 22.76 17.44 10.61
C TYR A 53 24.04 16.63 10.50
N PHE A 54 23.89 15.34 10.19
CA PHE A 54 24.98 14.48 9.76
C PHE A 54 24.71 13.93 8.36
N SER A 55 25.78 13.70 7.61
CA SER A 55 25.74 13.04 6.30
C SER A 55 26.70 11.85 6.28
N ILE A 56 26.23 10.73 5.76
CA ILE A 56 27.00 9.52 5.52
C ILE A 56 26.96 9.22 4.03
N GLU A 57 28.12 9.12 3.39
CA GLU A 57 28.21 8.74 1.99
C GLU A 57 28.56 7.26 1.81
N GLN A 58 27.87 6.63 0.85
CA GLN A 58 28.15 5.29 0.32
C GLN A 58 28.28 4.21 1.40
N LEU A 59 27.13 3.73 1.86
CA LEU A 59 27.02 2.66 2.85
C LEU A 59 26.49 1.39 2.17
N ASN A 60 27.29 0.32 2.22
CA ASN A 60 26.89 -1.01 1.78
C ASN A 60 26.68 -1.88 3.03
N TYR A 61 25.46 -2.38 3.23
CA TYR A 61 25.12 -3.21 4.39
C TYR A 61 24.21 -4.37 3.98
N HIS A 62 24.66 -5.61 4.19
CA HIS A 62 23.93 -6.85 3.88
C HIS A 62 23.26 -6.87 2.48
N GLY A 63 24.00 -6.44 1.46
CA GLY A 63 23.56 -6.40 0.06
C GLY A 63 22.69 -5.20 -0.32
N ILE A 64 22.34 -4.34 0.64
CA ILE A 64 21.63 -3.07 0.39
C ILE A 64 22.66 -2.00 0.10
N SER A 65 22.49 -1.30 -1.02
CA SER A 65 23.34 -0.15 -1.38
C SER A 65 22.61 1.15 -1.08
N LEU A 66 23.27 2.00 -0.28
CA LEU A 66 22.76 3.30 0.15
C LEU A 66 23.75 4.38 -0.32
N LYS A 67 23.32 5.31 -1.17
CA LYS A 67 24.24 6.33 -1.69
C LYS A 67 24.54 7.42 -0.68
N GLN A 68 23.50 7.90 -0.01
CA GLN A 68 23.62 8.99 0.95
C GLN A 68 22.55 8.85 2.04
N ILE A 69 22.97 9.00 3.29
CA ILE A 69 22.08 9.11 4.45
C ILE A 69 22.30 10.47 5.08
N GLU A 70 21.24 11.24 5.26
CA GLU A 70 21.25 12.52 5.96
C GLU A 70 20.35 12.43 7.19
N GLY A 71 20.88 12.72 8.38
CA GLY A 71 20.11 12.79 9.61
C GLY A 71 20.10 14.20 10.18
N LYS A 72 18.91 14.73 10.47
CA LYS A 72 18.69 16.06 11.05
C LYS A 72 18.45 15.93 12.55
N LEU A 73 19.15 16.73 13.34
CA LEU A 73 19.09 16.69 14.80
C LEU A 73 18.39 17.94 15.35
N ALA A 74 17.60 17.74 16.41
CA ALA A 74 16.93 18.81 17.13
C ALA A 74 17.96 19.73 17.81
N PHE A 75 17.83 21.03 17.61
CA PHE A 75 18.80 22.02 18.10
C PHE A 75 18.91 22.07 19.63
N LEU A 76 17.79 22.24 20.35
CA LEU A 76 17.81 22.38 21.81
C LEU A 76 18.26 21.08 22.53
N PRO A 77 17.75 19.88 22.18
CA PRO A 77 18.23 18.63 22.78
C PRO A 77 19.74 18.38 22.55
N LEU A 78 20.28 18.80 21.40
CA LEU A 78 21.72 18.72 21.14
C LEU A 78 22.53 19.59 22.12
N ILE A 79 22.06 20.80 22.45
CA ILE A 79 22.76 21.70 23.39
C ILE A 79 22.88 21.06 24.77
N ILE A 80 21.83 20.40 25.26
CA ILE A 80 21.81 19.79 26.60
C ILE A 80 22.47 18.40 26.66
N GLY A 81 23.12 17.95 25.57
CA GLY A 81 23.81 16.66 25.50
C GLY A 81 22.89 15.45 25.29
N GLU A 82 21.64 15.67 24.88
CA GLU A 82 20.68 14.62 24.57
C GLU A 82 20.22 14.69 23.11
N PRO A 83 21.12 14.39 22.14
CA PRO A 83 20.81 14.56 20.72
C PRO A 83 19.59 13.72 20.32
N LYS A 84 18.56 14.42 19.80
CA LYS A 84 17.37 13.81 19.22
C LYS A 84 17.40 13.91 17.71
N LEU A 85 17.06 12.83 17.04
CA LEU A 85 16.91 12.74 15.60
C LEU A 85 15.48 13.15 15.23
N GLU A 86 15.34 14.20 14.43
CA GLU A 86 14.03 14.68 13.95
C GLU A 86 13.66 14.04 12.62
N GLN A 87 14.66 13.86 11.75
CA GLN A 87 14.46 13.30 10.42
C GLN A 87 15.68 12.49 9.98
N LEU A 88 15.44 11.39 9.28
CA LEU A 88 16.45 10.59 8.59
C LEU A 88 16.03 10.44 7.14
N THR A 89 16.86 10.89 6.21
CA THR A 89 16.63 10.77 4.77
C THR A 89 17.67 9.83 4.19
N ILE A 90 17.22 8.83 3.45
CA ILE A 90 18.09 7.88 2.76
C ILE A 90 17.81 8.02 1.27
N ASN A 91 18.80 8.49 0.52
CA ASN A 91 18.68 8.73 -0.91
C ASN A 91 19.17 7.50 -1.69
N GLN A 92 18.39 7.13 -2.72
CA GLN A 92 18.73 6.08 -3.69
C GLN A 92 19.06 4.72 -3.04
N VAL A 93 18.15 4.27 -2.15
CA VAL A 93 18.14 2.91 -1.59
C VAL A 93 17.93 1.91 -2.72
N LYS A 94 18.83 0.93 -2.81
CA LYS A 94 18.65 -0.26 -3.65
C LYS A 94 18.70 -1.52 -2.79
N LEU A 95 17.71 -2.41 -2.99
CA LEU A 95 17.60 -3.67 -2.24
C LEU A 95 18.74 -4.66 -2.57
N SER A 96 19.30 -4.55 -3.76
CA SER A 96 20.46 -5.31 -4.28
C SER A 96 21.25 -4.46 -5.27
N GLU A 97 22.49 -4.87 -5.59
CA GLU A 97 23.29 -4.21 -6.63
C GLU A 97 22.63 -4.30 -8.03
N TYR A 98 21.85 -5.36 -8.26
CA TYR A 98 21.14 -5.60 -9.52
C TYR A 98 19.74 -4.98 -9.56
N SER A 99 19.30 -4.34 -8.47
CA SER A 99 17.99 -3.69 -8.39
C SER A 99 17.84 -2.62 -9.49
N LEU A 100 16.82 -2.80 -10.32
CA LEU A 100 16.48 -1.91 -11.44
C LEU A 100 15.66 -0.68 -11.04
N ASN A 101 15.16 -0.71 -9.79
CA ASN A 101 14.44 0.38 -9.15
C ASN A 101 15.20 0.85 -7.91
N SER A 102 15.02 2.11 -7.54
CA SER A 102 15.57 2.70 -6.32
C SER A 102 14.50 3.49 -5.58
N ALA A 103 14.75 3.79 -4.31
CA ALA A 103 13.82 4.56 -3.48
C ALA A 103 14.53 5.63 -2.68
N LYS A 104 13.85 6.74 -2.42
CA LYS A 104 14.19 7.67 -1.35
C LYS A 104 13.28 7.37 -0.17
N ILE A 105 13.86 7.21 1.02
CA ILE A 105 13.11 6.95 2.26
C ILE A 105 13.33 8.12 3.20
N THR A 106 12.27 8.74 3.66
CA THR A 106 12.30 9.82 4.65
C THR A 106 11.56 9.36 5.91
N LEU A 107 12.28 9.25 7.01
CA LEU A 107 11.72 8.96 8.32
C LEU A 107 11.67 10.26 9.11
N VAL A 108 10.53 10.56 9.72
CA VAL A 108 10.32 11.72 10.61
C VAL A 108 9.91 11.18 11.96
N PHE A 109 10.57 11.66 13.01
CA PHE A 109 10.39 11.20 14.37
C PHE A 109 9.93 12.33 15.27
N SER A 110 9.01 12.02 16.19
CA SER A 110 8.58 12.99 17.22
C SER A 110 9.56 13.06 18.40
N ASP A 111 10.01 11.91 18.90
CA ASP A 111 10.83 11.84 20.11
C ASP A 111 11.81 10.66 20.06
N PHE A 112 12.85 10.79 19.23
CA PHE A 112 13.83 9.73 19.01
C PHE A 112 15.24 10.16 19.39
N PHE A 113 15.79 9.56 20.44
CA PHE A 113 17.18 9.82 20.84
C PHE A 113 18.15 9.11 19.92
N LEU A 114 19.20 9.82 19.46
CA LEU A 114 20.22 9.27 18.56
C LEU A 114 20.85 7.99 19.10
N LYS A 115 21.02 7.88 20.43
CA LYS A 115 21.59 6.68 21.09
C LYS A 115 20.75 5.42 20.91
N LYS A 116 19.50 5.52 20.46
CA LYS A 116 18.62 4.37 20.20
C LYS A 116 18.65 3.89 18.74
N LEU A 117 19.36 4.57 17.84
CA LEU A 117 19.29 4.31 16.39
C LEU A 117 19.62 2.86 16.01
N LEU A 118 20.62 2.26 16.67
CA LEU A 118 21.05 0.87 16.45
C LEU A 118 20.80 -0.04 17.67
N ALA A 119 19.93 0.38 18.59
CA ALA A 119 19.60 -0.44 19.75
C ALA A 119 18.85 -1.71 19.34
N LYS A 120 19.01 -2.80 20.11
CA LYS A 120 18.26 -4.05 19.87
C LYS A 120 16.76 -3.89 20.12
N SER A 121 16.37 -3.00 21.03
CA SER A 121 14.97 -2.67 21.30
C SER A 121 14.77 -1.17 21.12
N ILE A 122 13.85 -0.81 20.23
CA ILE A 122 13.64 0.55 19.76
C ILE A 122 12.18 0.94 19.95
N PRO A 123 11.84 1.63 21.05
CA PRO A 123 10.50 2.17 21.25
C PRO A 123 10.35 3.52 20.53
N PHE A 124 9.24 3.68 19.83
CA PHE A 124 8.78 4.92 19.22
C PHE A 124 7.52 5.40 19.94
N ASN A 125 7.46 6.69 20.21
CA ASN A 125 6.29 7.36 20.76
C ASN A 125 6.02 8.66 19.97
N GLY A 126 4.78 9.14 20.01
CA GLY A 126 4.38 10.35 19.30
C GLY A 126 4.12 10.11 17.81
N GLN A 127 3.91 11.17 17.04
CA GLN A 127 3.62 11.06 15.62
C GLN A 127 4.90 10.77 14.82
N ASN A 128 5.00 9.56 14.27
CA ASN A 128 6.12 9.14 13.44
C ASN A 128 5.62 8.89 12.02
N ARG A 129 6.49 9.13 11.04
CA ARG A 129 6.14 9.02 9.62
C ARG A 129 7.32 8.45 8.83
N ILE A 130 7.02 7.57 7.89
CA ILE A 130 7.95 6.98 6.93
C ILE A 130 7.35 7.24 5.55
N ALA A 131 7.96 8.16 4.81
CA ALA A 131 7.64 8.41 3.41
C ALA A 131 8.62 7.65 2.52
N ILE A 132 8.10 6.92 1.54
CA ILE A 132 8.88 6.19 0.54
C ILE A 132 8.52 6.77 -0.83
N GLU A 133 9.53 7.23 -1.56
CA GLU A 133 9.41 7.74 -2.93
C GLU A 133 10.22 6.81 -3.85
N LEU A 134 9.54 6.02 -4.68
CA LEU A 134 10.17 5.14 -5.66
C LEU A 134 10.56 5.91 -6.92
N GLU A 135 11.69 5.55 -7.52
CA GLU A 135 12.13 6.11 -8.80
C GLU A 135 11.22 5.67 -9.95
N LYS A 136 10.73 4.43 -9.91
CA LYS A 136 9.73 3.87 -10.82
C LYS A 136 8.57 3.25 -10.02
N PRO A 137 7.33 3.33 -10.51
CA PRO A 137 6.21 2.65 -9.86
C PRO A 137 6.40 1.13 -9.92
N ILE A 138 5.96 0.42 -8.88
CA ILE A 138 5.97 -1.06 -8.87
C ILE A 138 4.88 -1.60 -9.80
N TYR A 139 3.72 -0.94 -9.78
CA TYR A 139 2.59 -1.15 -10.68
C TYR A 139 1.75 0.13 -10.73
N GLY A 140 1.01 0.31 -11.82
CA GLY A 140 0.21 1.53 -12.02
C GLY A 140 1.08 2.77 -12.16
N LYS A 141 0.67 3.86 -11.49
CA LYS A 141 1.36 5.16 -11.52
C LYS A 141 1.90 5.63 -10.18
N ASN A 142 1.57 4.93 -9.09
CA ASN A 142 1.92 5.41 -7.76
C ASN A 142 3.40 5.13 -7.44
N THR A 143 4.12 6.18 -7.06
CA THR A 143 5.53 6.12 -6.64
C THR A 143 5.72 6.49 -5.18
N THR A 144 4.70 7.07 -4.53
CA THR A 144 4.80 7.60 -3.18
C THR A 144 3.94 6.79 -2.21
N PHE A 145 4.53 6.44 -1.07
CA PHE A 145 3.85 5.73 0.00
C PHE A 145 4.14 6.42 1.32
N ASP A 146 3.07 6.71 2.06
CA ASP A 146 3.15 7.42 3.33
C ASP A 146 2.67 6.57 4.48
N PHE A 147 3.58 6.11 5.32
CA PHE A 147 3.25 5.32 6.48
C PHE A 147 3.38 6.15 7.75
N SER A 148 2.31 6.31 8.53
CA SER A 148 2.34 7.02 9.81
C SER A 148 1.86 6.16 10.96
N PHE A 149 2.40 6.39 12.15
CA PHE A 149 2.06 5.64 13.36
C PHE A 149 2.35 6.45 14.62
N ASN A 150 1.68 6.10 15.72
CA ASN A 150 1.78 6.84 16.98
C ASN A 150 2.71 6.17 18.00
N LYS A 151 2.78 4.85 17.94
CA LYS A 151 3.61 4.06 18.84
C LYS A 151 4.10 2.84 18.09
N ALA A 152 5.36 2.50 18.30
CA ALA A 152 5.89 1.25 17.81
C ALA A 152 6.93 0.71 18.78
N ASN A 153 7.11 -0.60 18.79
CA ASN A 153 8.22 -1.27 19.44
C ASN A 153 8.90 -2.19 18.43
N ILE A 154 10.20 -1.99 18.20
CA ILE A 154 11.01 -2.84 17.32
C ILE A 154 12.00 -3.58 18.19
N ASP A 155 11.84 -4.89 18.32
CA ASP A 155 12.77 -5.79 18.99
C ASP A 155 13.53 -6.62 17.95
N LEU A 156 14.74 -6.19 17.64
CA LEU A 156 15.67 -6.86 16.72
C LEU A 156 16.39 -8.00 17.45
N ARG A 157 16.20 -9.23 16.96
CA ARG A 157 16.80 -10.45 17.52
C ARG A 157 17.63 -11.14 16.44
N GLN A 158 18.86 -11.53 16.79
CA GLN A 158 19.77 -12.23 15.88
C GLN A 158 19.54 -13.75 15.87
N ASP A 159 19.15 -14.32 17.01
CA ASP A 159 18.97 -15.79 17.18
C ASP A 159 17.50 -16.25 17.03
N GLN A 160 16.58 -15.31 16.85
CA GLN A 160 15.13 -15.52 16.80
C GLN A 160 14.50 -14.54 15.80
N GLU A 161 13.21 -14.73 15.50
CA GLU A 161 12.44 -13.75 14.75
C GLU A 161 12.41 -12.40 15.51
N SER A 162 12.73 -11.33 14.78
CA SER A 162 12.55 -9.97 15.26
C SER A 162 11.06 -9.63 15.29
N LEU A 163 10.64 -8.93 16.34
CA LEU A 163 9.24 -8.55 16.55
C LEU A 163 9.08 -7.04 16.37
N ILE A 164 8.14 -6.63 15.54
CA ILE A 164 7.77 -5.22 15.35
C ILE A 164 6.29 -5.08 15.63
N GLN A 165 5.94 -4.22 16.58
CA GLN A 165 4.55 -3.93 16.94
C GLN A 165 4.29 -2.46 16.68
N ILE A 166 3.20 -2.15 15.96
CA ILE A 166 2.87 -0.78 15.56
C ILE A 166 1.40 -0.53 15.88
N ASP A 167 1.15 0.52 16.66
CA ASP A 167 -0.18 0.97 17.04
C ASP A 167 -0.62 2.17 16.19
N ASN A 168 -1.91 2.18 15.84
CA ASN A 168 -2.55 3.24 15.08
C ASN A 168 -1.84 3.54 13.74
N ALA A 169 -1.42 2.47 13.06
CA ALA A 169 -0.78 2.58 11.76
C ALA A 169 -1.76 3.12 10.71
N LYS A 170 -1.23 3.96 9.82
CA LYS A 170 -1.91 4.43 8.62
C LYS A 170 -0.98 4.31 7.42
N LEU A 171 -1.55 3.99 6.26
CA LEU A 171 -0.85 4.02 4.97
C LEU A 171 -1.64 4.91 4.02
N ASN A 172 -1.02 5.94 3.45
CA ASN A 172 -1.66 6.93 2.57
C ASN A 172 -2.96 7.48 3.20
N ASP A 173 -2.86 7.93 4.45
CA ASP A 173 -3.98 8.38 5.32
C ASP A 173 -5.06 7.33 5.66
N GLN A 174 -4.96 6.13 5.10
CA GLN A 174 -5.89 5.05 5.39
C GLN A 174 -5.50 4.32 6.68
N THR A 175 -6.46 4.19 7.60
CA THR A 175 -6.23 3.52 8.89
C THR A 175 -6.08 2.00 8.71
N LEU A 176 -4.94 1.48 9.16
CA LEU A 176 -4.60 0.05 9.19
C LEU A 176 -4.78 -0.57 10.57
N GLY A 177 -4.81 0.23 11.64
CA GLY A 177 -4.99 -0.25 13.00
C GLY A 177 -3.70 -0.78 13.62
N TYR A 178 -3.75 -1.96 14.22
CA TYR A 178 -2.58 -2.62 14.82
C TYR A 178 -1.86 -3.48 13.78
N ILE A 179 -0.53 -3.38 13.73
CA ILE A 179 0.32 -4.21 12.88
C ILE A 179 1.35 -4.92 13.76
N GLU A 180 1.48 -6.23 13.58
CA GLU A 180 2.51 -7.04 14.21
C GLU A 180 3.32 -7.76 13.14
N VAL A 181 4.63 -7.54 13.10
CA VAL A 181 5.55 -8.14 12.14
C VAL A 181 6.52 -9.05 12.86
N HIS A 182 6.62 -10.27 12.38
CA HIS A 182 7.66 -11.23 12.73
C HIS A 182 8.59 -11.33 11.55
N ALA A 183 9.88 -11.04 11.73
CA ALA A 183 10.82 -10.96 10.64
C ALA A 183 12.17 -11.61 10.94
N ASP A 184 12.69 -12.32 9.96
CA ASP A 184 14.02 -12.89 9.96
C ASP A 184 14.84 -12.22 8.85
N PHE A 185 15.56 -11.17 9.23
CA PHE A 185 16.40 -10.39 8.32
C PHE A 185 17.86 -10.83 8.32
N PHE A 186 18.27 -11.69 9.27
CA PHE A 186 19.67 -12.07 9.47
C PHE A 186 20.04 -13.37 8.73
N LYS A 187 19.06 -14.17 8.29
CA LYS A 187 19.28 -15.32 7.42
C LYS A 187 19.45 -14.92 5.94
N THR A 188 20.10 -15.80 5.18
CA THR A 188 20.26 -15.66 3.72
C THR A 188 18.93 -15.53 2.99
N GLN A 189 17.93 -16.31 3.41
CA GLN A 189 16.56 -16.15 2.98
C GLN A 189 15.88 -15.17 3.94
N LYS A 190 15.63 -13.95 3.46
CA LYS A 190 14.93 -12.93 4.24
C LYS A 190 13.44 -13.24 4.21
N ALA A 191 12.81 -13.31 5.38
CA ALA A 191 11.39 -13.59 5.49
C ALA A 191 10.72 -12.64 6.49
N LEU A 192 9.48 -12.25 6.23
CA LEU A 192 8.66 -11.54 7.20
C LEU A 192 7.19 -11.95 7.06
N ILE A 193 6.48 -11.92 8.18
CA ILE A 193 5.05 -12.11 8.28
C ILE A 193 4.49 -10.94 9.09
N ALA A 194 3.63 -10.14 8.47
CA ALA A 194 2.90 -9.06 9.10
C ALA A 194 1.42 -9.44 9.27
N TYR A 195 0.90 -9.31 10.48
CA TYR A 195 -0.50 -9.42 10.84
C TYR A 195 -1.07 -8.02 10.99
N ILE A 196 -2.06 -7.68 10.16
CA ILE A 196 -2.71 -6.37 10.13
C ILE A 196 -4.12 -6.57 10.66
N LYS A 197 -4.41 -5.97 11.82
CA LYS A 197 -5.70 -6.01 12.51
C LYS A 197 -6.37 -4.64 12.39
N PRO A 198 -7.14 -4.40 11.32
CA PRO A 198 -7.86 -3.15 11.15
C PRO A 198 -9.02 -3.06 12.13
N ALA A 199 -9.40 -1.83 12.52
CA ALA A 199 -10.67 -1.62 13.22
C ALA A 199 -11.85 -1.91 12.28
N CYS A 200 -12.60 -2.98 12.53
CA CYS A 200 -13.76 -3.36 11.74
C CYS A 200 -14.81 -4.07 12.62
N SER A 201 -16.03 -4.22 12.09
CA SER A 201 -17.17 -4.82 12.80
C SER A 201 -17.15 -6.35 12.85
N THR A 202 -16.24 -6.97 12.10
CA THR A 202 -16.03 -8.43 12.04
C THR A 202 -14.62 -8.77 12.55
N ASP A 203 -14.30 -10.04 12.77
CA ASP A 203 -12.92 -10.47 13.06
C ASP A 203 -12.04 -10.38 11.79
N CYS A 204 -11.73 -9.17 11.33
CA CYS A 204 -10.90 -8.99 10.15
C CYS A 204 -9.43 -9.19 10.51
N LEU A 205 -8.77 -9.99 9.67
CA LEU A 205 -7.33 -10.15 9.71
C LEU A 205 -6.82 -10.13 8.29
N ALA A 206 -5.81 -9.31 8.05
CA ALA A 206 -4.97 -9.42 6.86
C ALA A 206 -3.57 -9.88 7.26
N VAL A 207 -2.97 -10.72 6.42
CA VAL A 207 -1.65 -11.31 6.61
C VAL A 207 -0.84 -11.03 5.36
N LEU A 208 0.30 -10.35 5.53
CA LEU A 208 1.28 -10.14 4.50
C LEU A 208 2.50 -11.01 4.80
N LYS A 209 2.87 -11.86 3.86
CA LYS A 209 4.10 -12.67 3.93
C LYS A 209 5.02 -12.19 2.83
N PHE A 210 6.26 -11.91 3.15
CA PHE A 210 7.29 -11.61 2.17
C PHE A 210 8.47 -12.56 2.37
N ASN A 211 8.99 -13.07 1.26
CA ASN A 211 10.16 -13.94 1.23
C ASN A 211 11.09 -13.46 0.12
N SER A 212 12.39 -13.46 0.36
CA SER A 212 13.40 -13.09 -0.63
C SER A 212 14.62 -13.99 -0.54
N LEU A 213 15.13 -14.39 -1.70
CA LEU A 213 16.37 -15.13 -1.87
C LEU A 213 17.10 -14.63 -3.12
N GLY A 214 18.25 -13.97 -2.91
CA GLY A 214 18.95 -13.27 -3.99
C GLY A 214 18.05 -12.23 -4.64
N GLU A 215 18.01 -12.23 -5.97
CA GLU A 215 17.23 -11.27 -6.76
C GLU A 215 15.73 -11.57 -6.85
N LYS A 216 15.30 -12.75 -6.39
CA LYS A 216 13.90 -13.16 -6.42
C LYS A 216 13.24 -12.84 -5.09
N SER A 217 12.05 -12.28 -5.16
CA SER A 217 11.20 -12.13 -3.98
C SER A 217 9.74 -12.39 -4.30
N ALA A 218 8.98 -12.74 -3.27
CA ALA A 218 7.56 -13.01 -3.39
C ALA A 218 6.82 -12.37 -2.21
N VAL A 219 5.66 -11.78 -2.52
CA VAL A 219 4.72 -11.25 -1.54
C VAL A 219 3.43 -12.03 -1.65
N LYS A 220 2.92 -12.51 -0.52
CA LYS A 220 1.56 -13.04 -0.40
C LYS A 220 0.78 -12.18 0.59
N PHE A 221 -0.21 -11.47 0.10
CA PHE A 221 -1.10 -10.64 0.90
C PHE A 221 -2.50 -11.24 0.86
N SER A 222 -3.04 -11.64 2.00
CA SER A 222 -4.35 -12.29 2.08
C SER A 222 -5.13 -11.78 3.27
N GLY A 223 -6.45 -11.75 3.17
CA GLY A 223 -7.30 -11.37 4.29
C GLY A 223 -8.66 -12.05 4.26
N LYS A 224 -9.30 -12.08 5.42
CA LYS A 224 -10.67 -12.57 5.59
C LYS A 224 -11.56 -11.46 6.12
N ASN A 225 -12.78 -11.39 5.58
CA ASN A 225 -13.81 -10.40 5.92
C ASN A 225 -13.28 -8.95 5.94
N PHE A 226 -12.29 -8.63 5.10
CA PHE A 226 -11.61 -7.34 5.11
C PHE A 226 -12.50 -6.28 4.43
N PRO A 227 -12.53 -5.02 4.89
CA PRO A 227 -13.34 -3.99 4.24
C PRO A 227 -12.87 -3.72 2.81
N MET A 228 -13.76 -3.83 1.82
CA MET A 228 -13.41 -3.74 0.40
C MET A 228 -12.80 -2.38 0.03
N GLU A 229 -13.42 -1.28 0.47
CA GLU A 229 -12.94 0.08 0.22
C GLU A 229 -11.50 0.25 0.69
N ARG A 230 -11.20 -0.31 1.88
CA ARG A 230 -9.86 -0.30 2.44
C ARG A 230 -8.88 -1.11 1.59
N LEU A 231 -9.28 -2.27 1.07
CA LEU A 231 -8.42 -3.05 0.18
C LEU A 231 -8.14 -2.30 -1.11
N LEU A 232 -9.16 -1.71 -1.74
CA LEU A 232 -9.01 -0.96 -2.98
C LEU A 232 -8.07 0.23 -2.81
N THR A 233 -8.21 1.01 -1.73
CA THR A 233 -7.32 2.13 -1.45
C THR A 233 -5.88 1.68 -1.19
N LEU A 234 -5.64 0.57 -0.47
CA LEU A 234 -4.29 0.01 -0.29
C LEU A 234 -3.63 -0.40 -1.60
N LEU A 235 -4.43 -0.92 -2.54
CA LEU A 235 -3.97 -1.31 -3.87
C LEU A 235 -3.94 -0.14 -4.86
N SER A 236 -4.30 1.08 -4.42
CA SER A 236 -4.46 2.25 -5.30
C SER A 236 -5.42 2.00 -6.47
N PHE A 237 -6.46 1.18 -6.25
CA PHE A 237 -7.51 0.93 -7.22
C PHE A 237 -8.66 1.92 -7.05
N PRO A 238 -9.43 2.21 -8.13
CA PRO A 238 -10.61 3.06 -8.03
C PRO A 238 -11.62 2.50 -7.02
N ASN A 239 -12.21 3.36 -6.20
CA ASN A 239 -13.22 2.94 -5.23
C ASN A 239 -14.57 2.72 -5.93
N THR A 240 -14.74 1.55 -6.56
CA THR A 240 -15.94 1.20 -7.35
C THR A 240 -16.88 0.26 -6.63
N MET A 241 -16.50 -0.26 -5.46
CA MET A 241 -17.31 -1.22 -4.73
C MET A 241 -17.07 -1.17 -3.22
N THR A 242 -18.14 -1.43 -2.48
CA THR A 242 -18.15 -1.51 -1.01
C THR A 242 -18.34 -2.96 -0.54
N GLY A 243 -18.49 -3.20 0.76
CA GLY A 243 -18.75 -4.53 1.33
C GLY A 243 -17.54 -5.14 2.04
N THR A 244 -17.62 -6.43 2.34
CA THR A 244 -16.52 -7.20 2.95
C THR A 244 -15.94 -8.19 1.94
N THR A 245 -14.63 -8.46 2.00
CA THR A 245 -13.96 -9.32 1.02
C THR A 245 -12.96 -10.26 1.66
N ASP A 246 -12.99 -11.51 1.19
CA ASP A 246 -11.89 -12.44 1.33
C ASP A 246 -10.99 -12.27 0.10
N PHE A 247 -9.69 -12.14 0.31
CA PHE A 247 -8.76 -11.92 -0.80
C PHE A 247 -7.46 -12.69 -0.63
N ASN A 248 -6.81 -12.98 -1.76
CA ASN A 248 -5.49 -13.57 -1.84
C ASN A 248 -4.74 -12.98 -3.03
N ILE A 249 -3.65 -12.29 -2.74
CA ILE A 249 -2.81 -11.60 -3.70
C ILE A 249 -1.41 -12.20 -3.59
N GLN A 250 -0.88 -12.65 -4.72
CA GLN A 250 0.45 -13.23 -4.82
C GLN A 250 1.22 -12.46 -5.87
N LEU A 251 2.35 -11.88 -5.49
CA LEU A 251 3.21 -11.09 -6.36
C LEU A 251 4.60 -11.73 -6.38
N ALA A 252 5.20 -11.83 -7.56
CA ALA A 252 6.57 -12.29 -7.70
C ALA A 252 7.41 -11.21 -8.39
N PHE A 253 8.59 -10.99 -7.83
CA PHE A 253 9.52 -9.96 -8.23
C PHE A 253 10.86 -10.56 -8.63
N SER A 254 11.52 -9.89 -9.57
CA SER A 254 12.91 -10.14 -9.94
C SER A 254 13.63 -8.79 -10.03
N ASN A 255 14.80 -8.65 -9.40
CA ASN A 255 15.58 -7.40 -9.41
C ASN A 255 14.76 -6.17 -8.96
N ALA A 256 13.86 -6.36 -7.99
CA ALA A 256 12.90 -5.36 -7.50
C ALA A 256 11.86 -4.84 -8.53
N GLU A 257 11.66 -5.55 -9.65
CA GLU A 257 10.56 -5.32 -10.59
C GLU A 257 9.50 -6.42 -10.48
N LEU A 258 8.23 -6.03 -10.60
CA LEU A 258 7.10 -6.95 -10.57
C LEU A 258 6.99 -7.69 -11.90
N ILE A 259 7.16 -9.02 -11.86
CA ILE A 259 7.15 -9.86 -13.06
C ILE A 259 5.77 -10.44 -13.30
N GLN A 260 5.14 -10.92 -12.24
CA GLN A 260 3.83 -11.55 -12.30
C GLN A 260 3.05 -11.33 -11.01
N GLY A 261 1.72 -11.36 -11.14
CA GLY A 261 0.82 -11.32 -10.00
C GLY A 261 -0.44 -12.14 -10.21
N LYS A 262 -1.03 -12.63 -9.12
CA LYS A 262 -2.34 -13.26 -9.09
C LYS A 262 -3.17 -12.64 -7.99
N PHE A 263 -4.41 -12.28 -8.31
CA PHE A 263 -5.31 -11.59 -7.42
C PHE A 263 -6.66 -12.30 -7.44
N ASP A 264 -7.05 -12.85 -6.29
CA ASP A 264 -8.34 -13.48 -6.12
C ASP A 264 -9.13 -12.66 -5.08
N PHE A 265 -10.34 -12.25 -5.43
CA PHE A 265 -11.25 -11.47 -4.60
C PHE A 265 -12.60 -12.18 -4.48
N ASN A 266 -13.17 -12.19 -3.29
CA ASN A 266 -14.51 -12.69 -3.01
C ASN A 266 -15.22 -11.76 -2.03
N ALA A 267 -15.93 -10.79 -2.59
CA ALA A 267 -16.67 -9.78 -1.88
C ALA A 267 -18.12 -10.20 -1.62
N ARG A 268 -18.68 -9.75 -0.51
CA ARG A 268 -20.04 -10.05 -0.04
C ARG A 268 -20.70 -8.83 0.55
N ASP A 269 -22.02 -8.78 0.44
CA ASP A 269 -22.91 -7.81 1.08
C ASP A 269 -22.42 -6.36 0.87
N GLY A 270 -22.39 -5.93 -0.38
CA GLY A 270 -21.87 -4.62 -0.77
C GLY A 270 -22.64 -4.00 -1.92
N GLU A 271 -22.12 -2.88 -2.42
CA GLU A 271 -22.68 -2.17 -3.56
C GLU A 271 -21.61 -1.93 -4.62
N LEU A 272 -21.99 -2.03 -5.89
CA LEU A 272 -21.25 -1.43 -7.01
C LEU A 272 -21.65 0.04 -7.09
N LEU A 273 -20.66 0.92 -6.97
CA LEU A 273 -20.87 2.36 -6.90
C LEU A 273 -21.02 2.97 -8.30
N GLY A 274 -21.99 3.87 -8.47
CA GLY A 274 -22.18 4.64 -9.70
C GLY A 274 -22.67 3.84 -10.91
N LEU A 275 -23.16 2.61 -10.69
CA LEU A 275 -23.73 1.75 -11.71
C LEU A 275 -25.03 1.14 -11.22
N ASN A 276 -26.15 1.39 -11.91
CA ASN A 276 -27.41 0.69 -11.69
C ASN A 276 -27.67 -0.32 -12.82
N LEU A 277 -27.28 -1.58 -12.56
CA LEU A 277 -27.43 -2.69 -13.50
C LEU A 277 -28.88 -3.11 -13.69
N LEU A 278 -29.75 -2.89 -12.69
CA LEU A 278 -31.17 -3.23 -12.78
C LEU A 278 -31.89 -2.26 -13.73
N ASP A 279 -31.66 -0.96 -13.59
CA ASP A 279 -32.19 0.07 -14.50
C ASP A 279 -31.70 -0.13 -15.94
N LEU A 280 -30.46 -0.59 -16.10
CA LEU A 280 -29.93 -0.94 -17.41
C LEU A 280 -30.61 -2.20 -17.96
N ALA A 281 -30.79 -3.25 -17.15
CA ALA A 281 -31.39 -4.49 -17.59
C ALA A 281 -32.90 -4.36 -17.89
N THR A 282 -33.66 -3.60 -17.10
CA THR A 282 -35.11 -3.43 -17.23
C THR A 282 -35.53 -2.77 -18.55
N GLN A 283 -34.64 -1.96 -19.15
CA GLN A 283 -34.87 -1.40 -20.48
C GLN A 283 -34.90 -2.46 -21.60
N TYR A 284 -34.34 -3.65 -21.35
CA TYR A 284 -34.16 -4.68 -22.38
C TYR A 284 -34.76 -6.05 -22.02
N PHE A 285 -34.97 -6.32 -20.73
CA PHE A 285 -35.61 -7.54 -20.25
C PHE A 285 -37.12 -7.29 -20.06
N PRO A 286 -37.99 -7.95 -20.84
CA PRO A 286 -39.44 -7.82 -20.69
C PRO A 286 -39.93 -8.71 -19.52
N ILE A 287 -39.42 -8.44 -18.32
CA ILE A 287 -39.74 -9.18 -17.10
C ILE A 287 -40.53 -8.25 -16.19
N ASN A 288 -41.61 -8.77 -15.58
CA ASN A 288 -42.31 -8.04 -14.54
C ASN A 288 -41.48 -8.12 -13.26
N TYR A 289 -40.76 -7.05 -12.93
CA TYR A 289 -39.97 -6.94 -11.71
C TYR A 289 -40.89 -6.51 -10.56
N ASN A 290 -40.62 -6.98 -9.34
CA ASN A 290 -41.41 -6.59 -8.19
C ASN A 290 -41.24 -5.07 -7.95
N ASP A 291 -42.33 -4.31 -7.85
CA ASP A 291 -42.30 -2.84 -7.77
C ASP A 291 -41.43 -2.32 -6.61
N GLU A 292 -41.34 -3.06 -5.50
CA GLU A 292 -40.47 -2.73 -4.36
C GLU A 292 -38.97 -2.63 -4.72
N LEU A 293 -38.50 -3.41 -5.70
CA LEU A 293 -37.10 -3.37 -6.17
C LEU A 293 -36.79 -2.17 -7.06
N LEU A 294 -37.82 -1.51 -7.61
CA LEU A 294 -37.71 -0.36 -8.51
C LEU A 294 -38.06 0.98 -7.82
N GLN A 295 -38.68 0.93 -6.62
CA GLN A 295 -39.14 2.12 -5.88
C GLN A 295 -38.00 3.00 -5.34
N GLY A 296 -36.76 2.51 -5.29
CA GLY A 296 -35.58 3.28 -4.93
C GLY A 296 -34.60 3.32 -6.10
N LYS A 297 -34.69 4.35 -6.96
CA LYS A 297 -33.68 4.62 -8.01
C LYS A 297 -32.35 5.02 -7.38
N SER A 298 -31.63 4.04 -6.85
CA SER A 298 -30.24 4.17 -6.43
C SER A 298 -29.36 4.21 -7.67
N MET A 299 -28.34 5.05 -7.67
CA MET A 299 -27.30 4.97 -8.71
C MET A 299 -26.38 3.76 -8.52
N ASN A 300 -26.47 3.06 -7.39
CA ASN A 300 -25.62 1.91 -7.06
C ASN A 300 -26.38 0.59 -7.24
N THR A 301 -25.64 -0.49 -7.49
CA THR A 301 -26.18 -1.85 -7.54
C THR A 301 -25.77 -2.62 -6.32
N ALA A 302 -26.71 -2.91 -5.42
CA ALA A 302 -26.48 -3.83 -4.31
C ALA A 302 -26.19 -5.26 -4.82
N TYR A 303 -25.23 -5.93 -4.19
CA TYR A 303 -24.85 -7.30 -4.52
C TYR A 303 -24.72 -8.17 -3.26
N GLN A 304 -25.08 -9.44 -3.41
CA GLN A 304 -24.92 -10.48 -2.39
C GLN A 304 -23.50 -11.06 -2.43
N SER A 305 -22.98 -11.29 -3.64
CA SER A 305 -21.62 -11.76 -3.82
C SER A 305 -21.00 -11.26 -5.13
N PHE A 306 -19.72 -10.92 -5.08
CA PHE A 306 -18.89 -10.60 -6.24
C PHE A 306 -17.57 -11.38 -6.11
N SER A 307 -17.21 -12.17 -7.10
CA SER A 307 -15.92 -12.86 -7.12
C SER A 307 -15.17 -12.60 -8.40
N SER A 308 -13.85 -12.39 -8.30
CA SER A 308 -12.99 -12.20 -9.46
C SER A 308 -11.62 -12.85 -9.27
N SER A 309 -11.05 -13.34 -10.37
CA SER A 309 -9.68 -13.85 -10.44
C SER A 309 -8.94 -13.14 -11.57
N LEU A 310 -7.84 -12.47 -11.22
CA LEU A 310 -7.03 -11.68 -12.13
C LEU A 310 -5.59 -12.17 -12.13
N ASN A 311 -4.96 -12.14 -13.30
CA ASN A 311 -3.53 -12.33 -13.46
C ASN A 311 -2.90 -11.03 -13.96
N LEU A 312 -1.74 -10.68 -13.43
CA LEU A 312 -0.93 -9.55 -13.86
C LEU A 312 0.32 -10.08 -14.55
N GLU A 313 0.52 -9.64 -15.79
CA GLU A 313 1.74 -9.87 -16.56
C GLU A 313 1.99 -8.63 -17.43
N ASN A 314 3.23 -8.12 -17.44
CA ASN A 314 3.62 -6.96 -18.26
C ASN A 314 2.67 -5.75 -18.15
N ASN A 315 2.28 -5.38 -16.92
CA ASN A 315 1.33 -4.29 -16.61
C ASN A 315 -0.12 -4.48 -17.11
N LEU A 316 -0.46 -5.65 -17.65
CA LEU A 316 -1.80 -5.99 -18.06
C LEU A 316 -2.45 -6.92 -17.03
N PHE A 317 -3.54 -6.45 -16.44
CA PHE A 317 -4.43 -7.27 -15.64
C PHE A 317 -5.40 -8.01 -16.56
N THR A 318 -5.24 -9.32 -16.68
CA THR A 318 -6.22 -10.19 -17.32
C THR A 318 -7.24 -10.63 -16.28
N VAL A 319 -8.50 -10.24 -16.48
CA VAL A 319 -9.63 -10.68 -15.64
C VAL A 319 -10.18 -11.97 -16.21
N ASN A 320 -9.79 -13.10 -15.63
CA ASN A 320 -10.16 -14.43 -16.13
C ASN A 320 -11.64 -14.72 -15.95
N LYS A 321 -12.19 -14.31 -14.81
CA LYS A 321 -13.59 -14.54 -14.44
C LYS A 321 -14.09 -13.42 -13.54
N ILE A 322 -15.32 -13.00 -13.79
CA ILE A 322 -16.17 -12.19 -12.92
C ILE A 322 -17.43 -13.02 -12.68
N SER A 323 -17.86 -13.11 -11.42
CA SER A 323 -19.15 -13.66 -11.02
C SER A 323 -19.81 -12.65 -10.10
N LEU A 324 -20.99 -12.17 -10.47
CA LEU A 324 -21.77 -11.20 -9.72
C LEU A 324 -23.15 -11.80 -9.42
N LYS A 325 -23.58 -11.68 -8.17
CA LYS A 325 -24.93 -12.05 -7.75
C LYS A 325 -25.56 -10.86 -7.05
N THR A 326 -26.64 -10.36 -7.61
CA THR A 326 -27.50 -9.33 -7.01
C THR A 326 -28.84 -9.96 -6.61
N PRO A 327 -29.73 -9.24 -5.92
CA PRO A 327 -31.07 -9.74 -5.63
C PRO A 327 -31.90 -10.11 -6.87
N ALA A 328 -31.66 -9.42 -8.00
CA ALA A 328 -32.47 -9.56 -9.22
C ALA A 328 -31.69 -10.14 -10.42
N LEU A 329 -30.36 -10.07 -10.42
CA LEU A 329 -29.51 -10.36 -11.57
C LEU A 329 -28.33 -11.26 -11.20
N LEU A 330 -27.90 -12.04 -12.19
CA LEU A 330 -26.64 -12.79 -12.19
C LEU A 330 -25.75 -12.20 -13.28
N GLY A 331 -24.46 -12.07 -13.00
CA GLY A 331 -23.47 -11.53 -13.95
C GLY A 331 -22.28 -12.45 -14.09
N GLU A 332 -21.89 -12.75 -15.33
CA GLU A 332 -20.69 -13.52 -15.65
C GLU A 332 -19.86 -12.76 -16.68
N GLY A 333 -18.55 -12.63 -16.44
CA GLY A 333 -17.73 -11.79 -17.29
C GLY A 333 -16.25 -12.11 -17.28
N ASN A 334 -15.53 -11.39 -18.11
CA ASN A 334 -14.07 -11.39 -18.23
C ASN A 334 -13.62 -10.06 -18.84
N GLY A 335 -12.31 -9.86 -18.94
CA GLY A 335 -11.79 -8.66 -19.60
C GLY A 335 -10.33 -8.40 -19.30
N ALA A 336 -9.91 -7.16 -19.52
CA ALA A 336 -8.56 -6.72 -19.27
C ALA A 336 -8.52 -5.29 -18.72
N ILE A 337 -7.46 -5.00 -17.96
CA ILE A 337 -7.19 -3.69 -17.39
C ILE A 337 -5.72 -3.36 -17.65
N ASP A 338 -5.45 -2.29 -18.38
CA ASP A 338 -4.11 -1.74 -18.55
C ASP A 338 -3.79 -0.83 -17.36
N LEU A 339 -2.81 -1.22 -16.54
CA LEU A 339 -2.42 -0.46 -15.35
C LEU A 339 -1.64 0.81 -15.67
N HIS A 340 -0.96 0.89 -16.81
CA HIS A 340 -0.23 2.08 -17.19
C HIS A 340 -1.18 3.20 -17.61
N THR A 341 -2.20 2.86 -18.41
CA THR A 341 -3.17 3.84 -18.92
C THR A 341 -4.43 3.95 -18.04
N MET A 342 -4.63 3.01 -17.10
CA MET A 342 -5.86 2.82 -16.33
C MET A 342 -7.10 2.71 -17.23
N GLN A 343 -6.95 1.99 -18.34
CA GLN A 343 -8.03 1.67 -19.27
C GLN A 343 -8.55 0.26 -18.98
N CYS A 344 -9.88 0.14 -18.89
CA CYS A 344 -10.58 -1.11 -18.66
C CYS A 344 -11.33 -1.51 -19.92
N ASP A 345 -11.39 -2.80 -20.22
CA ASP A 345 -12.27 -3.40 -21.22
C ASP A 345 -12.85 -4.70 -20.65
N ILE A 346 -14.07 -4.61 -20.11
CA ILE A 346 -14.74 -5.68 -19.38
C ILE A 346 -16.03 -6.06 -20.09
N ASN A 347 -16.16 -7.34 -20.41
CA ASN A 347 -17.40 -7.92 -20.91
C ASN A 347 -18.15 -8.59 -19.76
N LEU A 348 -19.42 -8.22 -19.60
CA LEU A 348 -20.31 -8.75 -18.58
C LEU A 348 -21.62 -9.19 -19.22
N ASN A 349 -21.96 -10.46 -19.06
CA ASN A 349 -23.25 -11.01 -19.43
C ASN A 349 -24.16 -11.00 -18.20
N LEU A 350 -25.25 -10.24 -18.26
CA LEU A 350 -26.26 -10.24 -17.21
C LEU A 350 -27.42 -11.15 -17.57
N SER A 351 -27.91 -11.92 -16.61
CA SER A 351 -29.17 -12.65 -16.71
C SER A 351 -30.03 -12.38 -15.48
N ALA A 352 -31.33 -12.66 -15.58
CA ALA A 352 -32.20 -12.59 -14.42
C ALA A 352 -31.85 -13.69 -13.42
N ALA A 353 -31.91 -13.40 -12.11
CA ALA A 353 -31.75 -14.40 -11.07
C ALA A 353 -32.87 -15.46 -11.10
N ASN A 354 -34.06 -15.07 -11.57
CA ASN A 354 -35.19 -15.97 -11.75
C ASN A 354 -34.90 -17.02 -12.84
N GLU A 355 -34.92 -18.30 -12.45
CA GLU A 355 -34.66 -19.45 -13.32
C GLU A 355 -35.47 -19.44 -14.61
N LYS A 356 -36.70 -18.90 -14.59
CA LYS A 356 -37.57 -18.80 -15.78
C LYS A 356 -36.99 -17.94 -16.90
N TYR A 357 -36.01 -17.08 -16.61
CA TYR A 357 -35.45 -16.10 -17.54
C TYR A 357 -33.92 -16.15 -17.62
N GLN A 358 -33.26 -17.12 -16.96
CA GLN A 358 -31.79 -17.22 -16.92
C GLN A 358 -31.13 -17.42 -18.29
N ASN A 359 -31.86 -17.96 -19.26
CA ASN A 359 -31.36 -18.18 -20.62
C ASN A 359 -31.17 -16.90 -21.43
N LEU A 360 -31.83 -15.80 -21.03
CA LEU A 360 -31.65 -14.50 -21.67
C LEU A 360 -30.44 -13.81 -21.05
N LYS A 361 -29.36 -13.69 -21.84
CA LYS A 361 -28.12 -13.05 -21.40
C LYS A 361 -27.94 -11.71 -22.10
N LEU A 362 -27.97 -10.60 -21.37
CA LEU A 362 -27.70 -9.25 -21.86
C LEU A 362 -26.18 -9.00 -21.86
N PRO A 363 -25.52 -8.93 -23.03
CA PRO A 363 -24.10 -8.66 -23.11
C PRO A 363 -23.83 -7.15 -23.00
N ILE A 364 -23.06 -6.76 -21.99
CA ILE A 364 -22.62 -5.39 -21.74
C ILE A 364 -21.10 -5.36 -21.84
N ARG A 365 -20.57 -4.41 -22.60
CA ARG A 365 -19.15 -4.12 -22.64
C ARG A 365 -18.89 -2.77 -21.99
N PHE A 366 -18.11 -2.78 -20.91
CA PHE A 366 -17.58 -1.59 -20.24
C PHE A 366 -16.18 -1.30 -20.79
N PHE A 367 -15.95 -0.08 -21.25
CA PHE A 367 -14.68 0.29 -21.88
C PHE A 367 -14.26 1.72 -21.53
N GLY A 368 -12.96 2.02 -21.69
CA GLY A 368 -12.41 3.35 -21.44
C GLY A 368 -11.78 3.46 -20.05
N SER A 369 -11.88 4.64 -19.42
CA SER A 369 -11.29 4.89 -18.09
C SER A 369 -11.88 3.97 -17.02
N CYS A 370 -11.02 3.27 -16.25
CA CYS A 370 -11.46 2.45 -15.12
C CYS A 370 -12.13 3.25 -13.99
N TYR A 371 -11.89 4.56 -13.92
CA TYR A 371 -12.52 5.45 -12.92
C TYR A 371 -13.95 5.86 -13.30
N SER A 372 -14.27 5.79 -14.59
CA SER A 372 -15.55 6.23 -15.14
C SER A 372 -15.78 5.52 -16.48
N PRO A 373 -16.01 4.19 -16.46
CA PRO A 373 -16.10 3.41 -17.69
C PRO A 373 -17.35 3.81 -18.48
N GLN A 374 -17.19 3.90 -19.80
CA GLN A 374 -18.33 3.95 -20.71
C GLN A 374 -18.89 2.54 -20.88
N TYR A 375 -20.14 2.41 -21.30
CA TYR A 375 -20.71 1.11 -21.60
C TYR A 375 -21.44 1.10 -22.93
N LYS A 376 -21.47 -0.07 -23.57
CA LYS A 376 -22.30 -0.34 -24.74
C LYS A 376 -22.90 -1.74 -24.65
N LEU A 377 -24.05 -1.91 -25.29
CA LEU A 377 -24.71 -3.20 -25.42
C LEU A 377 -24.30 -3.87 -26.70
N GLU A 378 -23.86 -5.12 -26.62
CA GLU A 378 -23.48 -5.90 -27.79
C GLU A 378 -24.67 -6.73 -28.29
N ILE A 379 -25.72 -6.04 -28.76
CA ILE A 379 -26.95 -6.65 -29.29
C ILE A 379 -26.66 -7.40 -30.60
N ASN A 380 -26.12 -8.61 -30.46
CA ASN A 380 -25.75 -9.48 -31.56
C ASN A 380 -26.94 -10.35 -32.03
N LYS A 381 -26.73 -11.09 -33.13
CA LYS A 381 -27.76 -12.00 -33.68
C LYS A 381 -28.22 -13.05 -32.64
N ASN A 382 -27.33 -13.46 -31.73
CA ASN A 382 -27.63 -14.44 -30.70
C ASN A 382 -28.62 -13.90 -29.66
N PHE A 383 -28.36 -12.70 -29.12
CA PHE A 383 -29.28 -12.05 -28.18
C PHE A 383 -30.68 -11.84 -28.79
N ARG A 384 -30.75 -11.38 -30.04
CA ARG A 384 -32.03 -11.21 -30.76
C ARG A 384 -32.79 -12.53 -30.90
N LYS A 385 -32.07 -13.64 -31.12
CA LYS A 385 -32.65 -14.98 -31.18
C LYS A 385 -33.19 -15.41 -29.82
N GLN A 386 -32.40 -15.26 -28.74
CA GLN A 386 -32.83 -15.56 -27.37
C GLN A 386 -34.11 -14.80 -26.99
N LEU A 387 -34.18 -13.51 -27.30
CA LEU A 387 -35.35 -12.68 -27.03
C LEU A 387 -36.58 -13.17 -27.82
N LYS A 388 -36.41 -13.48 -29.11
CA LYS A 388 -37.50 -14.01 -29.95
C LYS A 388 -38.02 -15.34 -29.45
N ASP A 389 -37.13 -16.23 -29.01
CA ASP A 389 -37.48 -17.55 -28.50
C ASP A 389 -38.21 -17.43 -27.15
N LEU A 390 -37.77 -16.53 -26.26
CA LEU A 390 -38.46 -16.24 -25.00
C LEU A 390 -39.88 -15.70 -25.23
N ILE A 391 -40.04 -14.72 -26.12
CA ILE A 391 -41.35 -14.14 -26.44
C ILE A 391 -42.30 -15.21 -27.00
N LYS A 392 -41.81 -16.08 -27.89
CA LYS A 392 -42.59 -17.20 -28.43
C LYS A 392 -43.01 -18.20 -27.37
N GLU A 393 -42.17 -18.44 -26.38
CA GLU A 393 -42.48 -19.36 -25.27
C GLU A 393 -43.58 -18.79 -24.36
N LYS A 394 -43.57 -17.48 -24.09
CA LYS A 394 -44.53 -16.83 -23.18
C LYS A 394 -45.86 -16.41 -23.82
N LEU A 395 -45.90 -16.31 -25.15
CA LEU A 395 -47.13 -16.02 -25.91
C LEU A 395 -47.87 -17.29 -26.41
N LYS A 396 -47.32 -18.47 -26.12
CA LYS A 396 -48.07 -19.73 -26.18
C LYS A 396 -48.79 -19.94 -24.85
#